data_AF-A0A6J5GQ40-F1
#
_entry.id   AF-A0A6J5GQ40-F1
#
_cell.length_a   1.000
_cell.length_b   1.000
_cell.length_c   1.000
_cell.angle_alpha   90.00
_cell.angle_beta   90.00
_cell.angle_gamma   90.00
#
_symmetry.space_group_name_H-M   'P 1'
#
loop_
_entity.id
_entity.type
_entity.pdbx_description
1 polymer ?
#
loop_
_entity_poly.entity_id
_entity_poly.type
_entity_poly.pdbx_seq_one_letter_code
_entity_poly.pdbx_strand_id
1 'polypeptide(L)'
;MKLKAEWGAVRRRIEAALHPANRPDASDLARPAQDNREWVLVYRTASGFCFMYRGLPVDFEDMLDVQMWAEEMDVRTYFMGM
;
A
#
# COMPACT_ATOMS: atom_id res chain seq x y z
N MET A 1 5.27 -14.71 -28.78
CA MET A 1 4.82 -14.12 -27.49
C MET A 1 6.02 -13.56 -26.72
N LYS A 2 6.31 -12.26 -26.82
CA LYS A 2 7.42 -11.59 -26.10
C LYS A 2 6.96 -10.85 -24.82
N LEU A 3 5.65 -10.58 -24.71
CA LEU A 3 5.05 -9.77 -23.63
C LEU A 3 5.34 -10.26 -22.20
N LYS A 4 5.30 -11.57 -21.94
CA LYS A 4 5.50 -12.12 -20.59
C LYS A 4 6.94 -11.95 -20.08
N ALA A 5 7.93 -12.09 -20.96
CA ALA A 5 9.34 -11.91 -20.60
C ALA A 5 9.68 -10.43 -20.40
N GLU A 6 9.10 -9.56 -21.22
CA GLU A 6 9.25 -8.11 -21.11
C GLU A 6 8.64 -7.57 -19.81
N TRP A 7 7.48 -8.10 -19.39
CA TRP A 7 6.86 -7.75 -18.12
C TRP A 7 7.72 -8.14 -16.91
N GLY A 8 8.32 -9.34 -16.93
CA GLY A 8 9.23 -9.77 -15.88
C GLY A 8 10.46 -8.86 -15.75
N ALA A 9 11.00 -8.37 -16.87
CA ALA A 9 12.12 -7.44 -16.88
C ALA A 9 11.73 -6.06 -16.32
N VAL A 10 10.57 -5.53 -16.71
CA VAL A 10 10.05 -4.25 -16.19
C VAL A 10 9.81 -4.32 -14.69
N ARG A 11 9.15 -5.40 -14.22
CA ARG A 11 8.92 -5.64 -12.79
C ARG A 11 10.23 -5.63 -11.98
N ARG A 12 11.26 -6.35 -12.44
CA ARG A 12 12.58 -6.37 -11.75
C ARG A 12 13.24 -5.00 -11.70
N ARG A 13 13.11 -4.19 -12.76
CA ARG A 13 13.68 -2.83 -12.79
C ARG A 13 12.98 -1.91 -11.80
N ILE A 14 11.67 -2.04 -11.66
CA ILE A 14 10.88 -1.30 -10.67
C ILE A 14 11.24 -1.76 -9.25
N GLU A 15 11.29 -3.06 -9.00
CA GLU A 15 11.69 -3.63 -7.70
C GLU A 15 13.09 -3.14 -7.28
N ALA A 16 14.07 -3.15 -8.20
CA ALA A 16 15.43 -2.67 -7.92
C ALA A 16 15.51 -1.15 -7.71
N ALA A 17 14.68 -0.36 -8.39
CA ALA A 17 14.65 1.10 -8.22
C ALA A 17 13.96 1.52 -6.91
N LEU A 18 12.96 0.76 -6.46
CA LEU A 18 12.16 1.07 -5.27
C LEU A 18 12.70 0.45 -3.99
N HIS A 19 13.48 -0.62 -4.07
CA HIS A 19 14.26 -1.16 -2.97
C HIS A 19 15.72 -0.69 -3.08
N PRO A 20 16.07 0.54 -2.63
CA PRO A 20 17.46 0.88 -2.44
C PRO A 20 18.01 -0.03 -1.35
N ALA A 21 18.72 -1.08 -1.78
CA ALA A 21 19.53 -1.96 -0.96
C ALA A 21 20.76 -1.18 -0.45
N ASN A 22 20.52 -0.17 0.40
CA ASN A 22 21.42 0.38 1.40
C ASN A 22 20.78 1.67 1.91
N ARG A 23 19.93 1.54 2.94
CA ARG A 23 19.75 2.66 3.87
C ARG A 23 20.71 2.40 5.03
N PRO A 24 21.71 3.26 5.29
CA PRO A 24 22.56 3.12 6.45
C PRO A 24 21.70 3.20 7.73
N ASP A 25 22.10 2.43 8.74
CA ASP A 25 21.44 2.24 10.02
C ASP A 25 20.83 3.53 10.57
N ALA A 26 19.50 3.64 10.51
CA ALA A 26 18.74 4.67 11.20
C ALA A 26 18.51 4.27 12.66
N SER A 27 19.58 3.88 13.36
CA SER A 27 19.50 3.32 14.72
C SER A 27 19.27 4.38 15.80
N ASP A 28 19.31 5.69 15.49
CA ASP A 28 19.32 6.76 16.52
C ASP A 28 18.22 7.83 16.39
N LEU A 29 17.18 7.59 15.61
CA LEU A 29 15.96 8.39 15.69
C LEU A 29 14.92 7.57 16.43
N ALA A 30 14.60 7.98 17.67
CA ALA A 30 13.58 7.41 18.54
C ALA A 30 12.47 6.74 17.73
N ARG A 31 12.60 5.42 17.56
CA ARG A 31 11.77 4.67 16.62
C ARG A 31 10.34 4.81 17.13
N PRO A 32 9.43 5.52 16.43
CA PRO A 32 8.02 5.50 16.82
C PRO A 32 7.64 4.03 16.93
N ALA A 33 6.96 3.67 18.01
CA ALA A 33 6.58 2.29 18.31
C ALA A 33 6.19 1.60 17.00
N GLN A 34 6.90 0.52 16.67
CA GLN A 34 6.83 -0.07 15.35
C GLN A 34 5.38 -0.55 15.15
N ASP A 35 4.59 0.23 14.42
CA ASP A 35 3.22 -0.10 14.12
C ASP A 35 3.26 -1.23 13.10
N ASN A 36 3.12 -2.46 13.60
CA ASN A 36 3.22 -3.68 12.83
C ASN A 36 1.90 -4.05 12.12
N ARG A 37 0.92 -3.15 12.12
CA ARG A 37 -0.35 -3.36 11.43
C ARG A 37 -0.13 -3.46 9.92
N GLU A 38 -0.90 -4.33 9.29
CA GLU A 38 -1.01 -4.35 7.83
C GLU A 38 -1.47 -2.97 7.34
N TRP A 39 -1.13 -2.60 6.12
CA TRP A 39 -1.52 -1.30 5.56
C TRP A 39 -2.16 -1.46 4.19
N VAL A 40 -3.06 -0.53 3.86
CA VAL A 40 -3.71 -0.44 2.56
C VAL A 40 -3.58 0.96 1.99
N LEU A 41 -3.44 1.04 0.68
CA LEU A 41 -3.47 2.31 -0.07
C LEU A 41 -4.88 2.53 -0.60
N VAL A 42 -5.57 3.50 -0.04
CA VAL A 42 -6.94 3.90 -0.37
C VAL A 42 -6.91 4.93 -1.48
N TYR A 43 -7.62 4.64 -2.57
CA TYR A 43 -7.79 5.53 -3.71
C TYR A 43 -9.18 6.14 -3.67
N ARG A 44 -9.27 7.46 -3.86
CA ARG A 44 -10.55 8.12 -4.13
C ARG A 44 -10.93 7.90 -5.59
N THR A 45 -12.15 7.45 -5.83
CA THR A 45 -12.74 7.27 -7.16
C THR A 45 -13.87 8.29 -7.39
N ALA A 46 -14.46 8.28 -8.57
CA ALA A 46 -15.63 9.12 -8.87
C ALA A 46 -16.88 8.70 -8.06
N SER A 47 -16.92 7.46 -7.57
CA SER A 47 -18.08 6.85 -6.90
C SER A 47 -17.83 6.50 -5.43
N GLY A 48 -16.66 6.85 -4.87
CA GLY A 48 -16.31 6.52 -3.49
C GLY A 48 -14.82 6.25 -3.32
N PHE A 49 -14.49 5.13 -2.69
CA PHE A 49 -13.13 4.72 -2.33
C PHE A 49 -12.90 3.25 -2.67
N CYS A 50 -11.69 2.91 -3.07
CA CYS A 50 -11.31 1.50 -3.28
C CYS A 50 -9.86 1.23 -2.87
N PHE A 51 -9.56 -0.03 -2.56
CA PHE A 51 -8.22 -0.53 -2.28
C PHE A 51 -8.11 -2.04 -2.47
N MET A 52 -6.88 -2.56 -2.45
CA MET A 52 -6.60 -4.00 -2.46
C MET A 52 -6.23 -4.45 -1.05
N TYR A 53 -6.90 -5.48 -0.53
CA TYR A 53 -6.55 -6.12 0.73
C TYR A 53 -6.38 -7.63 0.51
N ARG A 54 -5.19 -8.17 0.82
CA ARG A 54 -4.83 -9.59 0.64
C ARG A 54 -5.16 -10.15 -0.76
N GLY A 55 -5.02 -9.31 -1.80
CA GLY A 55 -5.27 -9.68 -3.20
C GLY A 55 -6.74 -9.59 -3.63
N LEU A 56 -7.63 -9.13 -2.76
CA LEU A 56 -9.04 -8.91 -3.06
C LEU A 56 -9.34 -7.41 -3.18
N PRO A 57 -10.12 -6.99 -4.19
CA PRO A 57 -10.62 -5.62 -4.26
C PRO A 57 -11.67 -5.40 -3.16
N VAL A 58 -11.61 -4.23 -2.53
CA VAL A 58 -12.56 -3.75 -1.54
C VAL A 58 -12.97 -2.34 -1.93
N ASP A 59 -14.27 -2.07 -1.94
CA ASP A 59 -14.88 -0.83 -2.39
C ASP A 59 -15.86 -0.30 -1.35
N PHE A 60 -15.88 1.02 -1.16
CA PHE A 60 -16.77 1.72 -0.24
C PHE A 60 -17.31 3.00 -0.88
N GLU A 61 -18.54 3.39 -0.58
CA GLU A 61 -19.11 4.66 -1.06
C GLU A 61 -18.66 5.83 -0.18
N ASP A 62 -18.56 5.62 1.13
CA ASP A 62 -18.21 6.65 2.12
C ASP A 62 -16.84 6.40 2.78
N MET A 63 -16.18 7.48 3.17
CA MET A 63 -14.93 7.44 3.93
C MET A 63 -15.13 6.87 5.34
N LEU A 64 -16.32 7.06 5.94
CA LEU A 64 -16.64 6.52 7.25
C LEU A 64 -16.59 4.99 7.24
N ASP A 65 -17.11 4.36 6.19
CA ASP A 65 -17.07 2.90 6.04
C ASP A 65 -15.63 2.39 5.91
N VAL A 66 -14.77 3.13 5.19
CA VAL A 66 -13.33 2.83 5.10
C VAL A 66 -12.66 2.87 6.48
N GLN A 67 -13.00 3.87 7.31
CA GLN A 67 -12.42 4.04 8.65
C GLN A 67 -12.89 2.94 9.62
N MET A 68 -14.19 2.63 9.62
CA MET A 68 -14.74 1.53 10.42
C MET A 68 -14.13 0.19 10.04
N TRP A 69 -14.02 -0.09 8.74
CA TRP A 69 -13.38 -1.30 8.24
C TRP A 69 -11.91 -1.39 8.66
N ALA A 70 -11.17 -0.28 8.58
CA ALA A 70 -9.77 -0.23 8.96
C ALA A 70 -9.56 -0.51 10.46
N GLU A 71 -10.47 -0.01 11.30
CA GLU A 71 -10.48 -0.30 12.74
C GLU A 71 -10.82 -1.77 13.00
N GLU A 72 -11.85 -2.32 12.36
CA GLU A 72 -12.28 -3.71 12.51
C GLU A 72 -11.16 -4.69 12.10
N MET A 73 -10.46 -4.37 11.01
CA MET A 73 -9.41 -5.23 10.46
C MET A 73 -8.03 -4.98 11.10
N ASP A 74 -7.92 -4.00 12.00
CA ASP A 74 -6.67 -3.51 12.58
C ASP A 74 -5.61 -3.18 11.50
N VAL A 75 -6.04 -2.45 10.46
CA VAL A 75 -5.24 -2.07 9.30
C VAL A 75 -5.03 -0.56 9.27
N ARG A 76 -3.83 -0.12 8.87
CA ARG A 76 -3.54 1.30 8.64
C ARG A 76 -3.90 1.72 7.22
N THR A 77 -4.66 2.81 7.08
CA THR A 77 -5.00 3.39 5.78
C THR A 77 -4.04 4.50 5.37
N TYR A 78 -3.63 4.50 4.10
CA TYR A 78 -2.90 5.58 3.45
C TYR A 78 -3.73 6.08 2.28
N PHE A 79 -4.04 7.36 2.23
CA PHE A 79 -4.89 7.91 1.18
C PHE A 79 -4.05 8.51 0.06
N MET A 80 -4.32 8.10 -1.18
CA MET A 80 -3.66 8.64 -2.37
C MET A 80 -4.62 9.56 -3.12
N GLY A 81 -4.20 10.79 -3.40
CA GLY A 81 -4.98 11.78 -4.14
C GLY A 81 -5.94 12.62 -3.30
N MET A 82 -5.64 12.81 -2.01
CA MET A 82 -6.21 13.91 -1.21
C MET A 82 -5.47 15.21 -1.43
#